data_AF-A0A0J6G0L6-F1
#
_entry.id   AF-A0A0J6G0L6-F1
#
_cell.length_a   1.000
_cell.length_b   1.000
_cell.length_c   1.000
_cell.angle_alpha   90.00
_cell.angle_beta   90.00
_cell.angle_gamma   90.00
#
_symmetry.space_group_name_H-M   'P 1'
#
loop_
_entity.id
_entity.type
_entity.pdbx_description
1 polymer ?
#
loop_
_entity_poly.entity_id
_entity_poly.type
_entity_poly.pdbx_seq_one_letter_code
_entity_poly.pdbx_strand_id
1 'polypeptide(L)'
;MGEAWFMGEKRHMFDFLLGDLAGFSLEELRTPLEEIASGNACFGPMDEWTHWYRYLLAHLVSRHSEQSFDSLYQHLVTAFIAVNPRSVDEPYAGFADDARQTLGRCLMDPSRWVGERLAIQVPEDPYTGERAFAWSVACGDFSAGMFFCAKYVADEELAAWLDSVFAIRCPLWTTQLYRWLLATYPLLAGDVLELPDLAGETSADVVWHGALMLKGDFSGIYDPAPSPLPLLPQERCQAVLTAARRHVSEASYFQWLDAIKPHAYLEMMLGDMPNRFAEIFAIG
;
A
#
# COMPACT_ATOMS: atom_id res chain seq x y z
N MET A 1 -15.17 -14.70 -17.81
CA MET A 1 -14.49 -15.67 -18.69
C MET A 1 -13.14 -15.10 -19.11
N GLY A 2 -12.14 -15.09 -18.21
CA GLY A 2 -10.82 -14.46 -18.45
C GLY A 2 -9.61 -15.35 -18.11
N GLU A 3 -9.83 -16.60 -17.69
CA GLU A 3 -8.80 -17.44 -17.07
C GLU A 3 -8.21 -18.50 -18.01
N ALA A 4 -8.48 -18.43 -19.31
CA ALA A 4 -8.07 -19.48 -20.25
C ALA A 4 -6.66 -19.28 -20.85
N TRP A 5 -5.99 -18.13 -20.62
CA TRP A 5 -4.72 -17.82 -21.27
C TRP A 5 -3.48 -18.35 -20.51
N PHE A 6 -3.62 -18.77 -19.25
CA PHE A 6 -2.54 -19.36 -18.44
C PHE A 6 -2.52 -20.90 -18.43
N MET A 7 -3.61 -21.57 -18.83
CA MET A 7 -3.71 -23.04 -18.86
C MET A 7 -3.30 -23.67 -20.20
N GLY A 8 -2.87 -22.86 -21.19
CA GLY A 8 -2.36 -23.37 -22.47
C GLY A 8 -0.88 -23.77 -22.42
N GLU A 9 -0.45 -24.68 -23.31
CA GLU A 9 0.98 -25.02 -23.49
C GLU A 9 1.84 -23.79 -23.88
N LYS A 10 1.22 -22.75 -24.44
CA LYS A 10 1.79 -21.42 -24.64
C LYS A 10 0.97 -20.44 -23.81
N ARG A 11 1.58 -19.92 -22.75
CA ARG A 11 1.00 -18.84 -21.95
C ARG A 11 1.10 -17.55 -22.74
N HIS A 12 0.03 -16.76 -22.77
CA HIS A 12 0.09 -15.41 -23.32
C HIS A 12 1.03 -14.58 -22.43
N MET A 13 2.20 -14.22 -22.94
CA MET A 13 3.16 -13.37 -22.24
C MET A 13 3.06 -11.96 -22.79
N PHE A 14 3.41 -10.97 -21.98
CA PHE A 14 3.38 -9.56 -22.37
C PHE A 14 4.57 -9.20 -23.26
N ASP A 15 4.86 -9.98 -24.29
CA ASP A 15 6.03 -9.79 -25.16
C ASP A 15 6.03 -8.41 -25.83
N PHE A 16 4.86 -7.79 -25.98
CA PHE A 16 4.73 -6.40 -26.44
C PHE A 16 5.38 -5.37 -25.49
N LEU A 17 5.59 -5.73 -24.22
CA LEU A 17 6.32 -4.94 -23.22
C LEU A 17 7.84 -5.14 -23.31
N LEU A 18 8.34 -6.07 -24.12
CA LEU A 18 9.78 -6.18 -24.42
C LEU A 18 10.17 -5.03 -25.37
N GLY A 19 10.43 -3.85 -24.80
CA GLY A 19 10.72 -2.66 -25.60
C GLY A 19 10.71 -1.36 -24.78
N ASP A 20 10.33 -0.27 -25.43
CA ASP A 20 10.23 1.04 -24.79
C ASP A 20 8.94 1.16 -23.97
N LEU A 21 9.04 0.89 -22.67
CA LEU A 21 7.91 1.03 -21.75
C LEU A 21 7.43 2.47 -21.57
N ALA A 22 8.21 3.48 -21.97
CA ALA A 22 7.80 4.88 -21.84
C ALA A 22 6.65 5.24 -22.80
N GLY A 23 6.51 4.50 -23.91
CA GLY A 23 5.45 4.71 -24.90
C GLY A 23 4.07 4.18 -24.48
N PHE A 24 4.00 3.35 -23.44
CA PHE A 24 2.74 2.75 -22.98
C PHE A 24 1.99 3.65 -22.01
N SER A 25 0.66 3.64 -22.15
CA SER A 25 -0.25 4.24 -21.19
C SER A 25 -0.19 3.51 -19.84
N LEU A 26 -0.58 4.20 -18.76
CA LEU A 26 -0.62 3.58 -17.44
C LEU A 26 -1.60 2.40 -17.39
N GLU A 27 -2.72 2.46 -18.11
CA GLU A 27 -3.68 1.34 -18.18
C GLU A 27 -3.06 0.08 -18.80
N GLU A 28 -2.30 0.24 -19.90
CA GLU A 28 -1.59 -0.87 -20.55
C GLU A 28 -0.51 -1.48 -19.66
N LEU A 29 0.13 -0.67 -18.80
CA LEU A 29 1.17 -1.12 -17.87
C LEU A 29 0.63 -1.77 -16.60
N ARG A 30 -0.60 -1.43 -16.20
CA ARG A 30 -1.24 -1.97 -15.01
C ARG A 30 -1.76 -3.39 -15.19
N THR A 31 -2.41 -3.66 -16.32
CA THR A 31 -2.97 -4.99 -16.62
C THR A 31 -1.95 -6.12 -16.38
N PRO A 32 -0.68 -6.01 -16.84
CA PRO A 32 0.35 -6.98 -16.52
C PRO A 32 0.65 -7.17 -15.03
N LEU A 33 0.68 -6.09 -14.25
CA LEU A 33 0.94 -6.15 -12.82
C LEU A 33 -0.24 -6.80 -12.07
N GLU A 34 -1.47 -6.52 -12.50
CA GLU A 34 -2.69 -7.16 -11.98
C GLU A 34 -2.71 -8.67 -12.28
N GLU A 35 -2.35 -9.07 -13.50
CA GLU A 35 -2.26 -10.48 -13.89
C GLU A 35 -1.12 -11.21 -13.17
N ILE A 36 0.03 -10.57 -12.94
CA ILE A 36 1.12 -11.12 -12.13
C ILE A 36 0.66 -11.31 -10.68
N ALA A 37 0.01 -10.30 -10.09
CA ALA A 37 -0.41 -10.35 -8.70
C ALA A 37 -1.48 -11.43 -8.47
N SER A 38 -2.57 -11.37 -9.25
CA SER A 38 -3.64 -12.37 -9.19
C SER A 38 -3.15 -13.76 -9.55
N GLY A 39 -2.27 -13.87 -10.54
CA GLY A 39 -1.62 -15.11 -10.92
C GLY A 39 -0.91 -15.76 -9.74
N ASN A 40 0.03 -15.07 -9.10
CA ASN A 40 0.80 -15.63 -7.99
C ASN A 40 -0.08 -15.94 -6.77
N ALA A 41 -1.12 -15.12 -6.53
CA ALA A 41 -2.08 -15.38 -5.46
C ALA A 41 -2.90 -16.65 -5.71
N CYS A 42 -3.40 -16.85 -6.93
CA CYS A 42 -4.28 -17.96 -7.27
C CYS A 42 -3.54 -19.26 -7.63
N PHE A 43 -2.37 -19.19 -8.25
CA PHE A 43 -1.69 -20.38 -8.78
C PHE A 43 -0.36 -20.67 -8.10
N GLY A 44 -0.01 -19.87 -7.08
CA GLY A 44 1.27 -19.95 -6.40
C GLY A 44 2.41 -19.32 -7.21
N PRO A 45 3.64 -19.37 -6.66
CA PRO A 45 4.81 -18.74 -7.28
C PRO A 45 5.14 -19.39 -8.63
N MET A 46 5.33 -18.53 -9.65
CA MET A 46 5.80 -18.95 -10.97
C MET A 46 7.00 -18.11 -11.39
N ASP A 47 8.03 -18.78 -11.91
CA ASP A 47 9.27 -18.15 -12.35
C ASP A 47 9.01 -17.09 -13.43
N GLU A 48 8.12 -17.38 -14.39
CA GLU A 48 7.86 -16.46 -15.50
C GLU A 48 7.28 -15.13 -15.01
N TRP A 49 6.33 -15.16 -14.07
CA TRP A 49 5.77 -13.94 -13.48
C TRP A 49 6.77 -13.22 -12.60
N THR A 50 7.58 -13.96 -11.85
CA THR A 50 8.64 -13.37 -11.03
C THR A 50 9.66 -12.63 -11.89
N HIS A 51 10.07 -13.21 -13.02
CA HIS A 51 10.98 -12.57 -13.97
C HIS A 51 10.35 -11.34 -14.63
N TRP A 52 9.10 -11.45 -15.08
CA TRP A 52 8.37 -10.31 -15.65
C TRP A 52 8.20 -9.18 -14.65
N TYR A 53 7.83 -9.49 -13.41
CA TYR A 53 7.71 -8.50 -12.36
C TYR A 53 9.01 -7.76 -12.11
N ARG A 54 10.13 -8.48 -11.99
CA ARG A 54 11.45 -7.87 -11.79
C ARG A 54 11.83 -6.96 -12.95
N TYR A 55 11.54 -7.37 -14.19
CA TYR A 55 11.74 -6.52 -15.37
C TYR A 55 10.88 -5.25 -15.29
N LEU A 56 9.58 -5.38 -15.03
CA LEU A 56 8.66 -4.24 -14.96
C LEU A 56 9.01 -3.29 -13.81
N LEU A 57 9.29 -3.81 -12.61
CA LEU A 57 9.64 -3.00 -11.44
C LEU A 57 10.82 -2.05 -11.73
N ALA A 58 11.89 -2.57 -12.33
CA ALA A 58 13.09 -1.79 -12.65
C ALA A 58 12.82 -0.62 -13.61
N HIS A 59 11.84 -0.76 -14.52
CA HIS A 59 11.54 0.24 -15.54
C HIS A 59 10.38 1.17 -15.15
N LEU A 60 9.44 0.69 -14.33
CA LEU A 60 8.20 1.40 -14.02
C LEU A 60 8.26 2.21 -12.72
N VAL A 61 9.23 1.95 -11.84
CA VAL A 61 9.31 2.66 -10.56
C VAL A 61 9.53 4.17 -10.71
N SER A 62 10.22 4.62 -11.75
CA SER A 62 10.37 6.07 -12.03
C SER A 62 9.05 6.74 -12.42
N ARG A 63 8.07 5.96 -12.88
CA ARG A 63 6.74 6.41 -13.30
C ARG A 63 5.69 6.32 -12.17
N HIS A 64 6.11 5.95 -10.95
CA HIS A 64 5.20 5.69 -9.82
C HIS A 64 4.31 6.88 -9.42
N SER A 65 4.75 8.10 -9.70
CA SER A 65 4.04 9.34 -9.37
C SER A 65 3.20 9.90 -10.52
N GLU A 66 3.18 9.22 -11.67
CA GLU A 66 2.31 9.60 -12.77
C GLU A 66 0.85 9.48 -12.35
N GLN A 67 0.06 10.50 -12.71
CA GLN A 67 -1.31 10.63 -12.26
C GLN A 67 -2.22 9.70 -13.04
N SER A 68 -2.96 8.86 -12.33
CA SER A 68 -4.02 8.01 -12.87
C SER A 68 -5.09 7.80 -11.81
N PHE A 69 -6.30 7.46 -12.25
CA PHE A 69 -7.39 7.05 -11.37
C PHE A 69 -6.97 5.85 -10.49
N ASP A 70 -6.21 4.92 -11.07
CA ASP A 70 -5.63 3.78 -10.38
C ASP A 70 -4.12 3.87 -10.40
N SER A 71 -3.53 3.98 -9.22
CA SER A 71 -2.11 4.25 -9.08
C SER A 71 -1.24 3.08 -9.54
N LEU A 72 -0.31 3.35 -10.46
CA LEU A 72 0.74 2.40 -10.85
C LEU A 72 1.56 1.94 -9.64
N TYR A 73 1.78 2.82 -8.66
CA TYR A 73 2.48 2.47 -7.43
C TYR A 73 1.76 1.39 -6.62
N GLN A 74 0.44 1.48 -6.49
CA GLN A 74 -0.37 0.45 -5.80
C GLN A 74 -0.22 -0.91 -6.49
N HIS A 75 -0.23 -0.94 -7.82
CA HIS A 75 -0.03 -2.17 -8.59
C HIS A 75 1.38 -2.74 -8.44
N LEU A 76 2.40 -1.89 -8.47
CA LEU A 76 3.79 -2.31 -8.22
C LEU A 76 3.97 -2.93 -6.84
N VAL A 77 3.39 -2.32 -5.79
CA VAL A 77 3.44 -2.86 -4.42
C VAL A 77 2.64 -4.16 -4.30
N THR A 78 1.45 -4.22 -4.90
CA THR A 78 0.61 -5.42 -4.88
C THR A 78 1.33 -6.61 -5.50
N ALA A 79 1.86 -6.43 -6.71
CA ALA A 79 2.61 -7.47 -7.39
C ALA A 79 3.89 -7.83 -6.63
N PHE A 80 4.57 -6.86 -5.98
CA PHE A 80 5.72 -7.17 -5.11
C PHE A 80 5.33 -8.14 -4.00
N ILE A 81 4.22 -7.86 -3.31
CA ILE A 81 3.74 -8.66 -2.19
C ILE A 81 3.28 -10.04 -2.66
N ALA A 82 2.57 -10.12 -3.78
CA ALA A 82 2.13 -11.39 -4.33
C ALA A 82 3.28 -12.29 -4.77
N VAL A 83 4.37 -11.71 -5.30
CA VAL A 83 5.60 -12.43 -5.66
C VAL A 83 6.44 -12.81 -4.43
N ASN A 84 6.43 -12.00 -3.37
CA ASN A 84 7.23 -12.19 -2.16
C ASN A 84 6.38 -12.34 -0.88
N PRO A 85 5.37 -13.22 -0.84
CA PRO A 85 4.31 -13.16 0.18
C PRO A 85 4.81 -13.45 1.60
N ARG A 86 5.92 -14.19 1.73
CA ARG A 86 6.54 -14.56 3.01
C ARG A 86 7.79 -13.74 3.32
N SER A 87 8.73 -13.73 2.40
CA SER A 87 10.02 -13.02 2.48
C SER A 87 10.43 -12.58 1.09
N VAL A 88 11.35 -11.61 1.02
CA VAL A 88 11.94 -11.20 -0.25
C VAL A 88 12.97 -12.23 -0.68
N ASP A 89 12.75 -12.85 -1.83
CA ASP A 89 13.77 -13.71 -2.44
C ASP A 89 14.87 -12.83 -3.05
N GLU A 90 16.14 -13.16 -2.79
CA GLU A 90 17.31 -12.39 -3.21
C GLU A 90 17.89 -12.95 -4.54
N PRO A 91 17.45 -12.45 -5.73
CA PRO A 91 18.05 -12.85 -7.01
C PRO A 91 19.52 -12.41 -7.15
N TYR A 92 19.89 -11.35 -6.44
CA TYR A 92 21.25 -10.85 -6.27
C TYR A 92 21.35 -10.25 -4.87
N ALA A 93 22.56 -10.17 -4.32
CA ALA A 93 22.77 -9.64 -2.98
C ALA A 93 22.36 -8.16 -2.88
N GLY A 94 21.43 -7.86 -1.98
CA GLY A 94 20.94 -6.51 -1.71
C GLY A 94 19.62 -6.17 -2.41
N PHE A 95 18.98 -7.14 -3.06
CA PHE A 95 17.71 -6.90 -3.76
C PHE A 95 16.60 -6.43 -2.81
N ALA A 96 16.48 -6.99 -1.60
CA ALA A 96 15.50 -6.50 -0.63
C ALA A 96 15.77 -5.05 -0.23
N ASP A 97 17.04 -4.67 -0.08
CA ASP A 97 17.40 -3.29 0.23
C ASP A 97 17.05 -2.36 -0.92
N ASP A 98 17.33 -2.74 -2.16
CA ASP A 98 16.97 -1.96 -3.35
C ASP A 98 15.45 -1.82 -3.49
N ALA A 99 14.70 -2.90 -3.27
CA ALA A 99 13.24 -2.86 -3.25
C ALA A 99 12.70 -1.90 -2.17
N ARG A 100 13.27 -1.93 -0.96
CA ARG A 100 12.91 -1.00 0.12
C ARG A 100 13.28 0.45 -0.20
N GLN A 101 14.47 0.66 -0.74
CA GLN A 101 14.97 1.99 -1.12
C GLN A 101 14.29 2.57 -2.36
N THR A 102 13.54 1.76 -3.11
CA THR A 102 12.75 2.20 -4.26
C THR A 102 11.28 2.32 -3.87
N LEU A 103 10.57 1.20 -3.72
CA LEU A 103 9.14 1.19 -3.41
C LEU A 103 8.81 1.83 -2.06
N GLY A 104 9.65 1.62 -1.04
CA GLY A 104 9.43 2.24 0.28
C GLY A 104 9.68 3.74 0.28
N ARG A 105 10.58 4.24 -0.57
CA ARG A 105 10.89 5.68 -0.69
C ARG A 105 9.88 6.45 -1.53
N CYS A 106 9.07 5.80 -2.37
CA CYS A 106 8.03 6.47 -3.13
C CYS A 106 7.09 7.29 -2.23
N LEU A 107 6.78 6.86 -1.00
CA LEU A 107 6.00 7.65 -0.03
C LEU A 107 6.62 9.03 0.28
N MET A 108 7.94 9.11 0.20
CA MET A 108 8.74 10.30 0.48
C MET A 108 9.23 10.97 -0.80
N ASP A 109 8.67 10.63 -1.97
CA ASP A 109 9.08 11.22 -3.24
C ASP A 109 8.90 12.74 -3.20
N PRO A 110 9.92 13.55 -3.59
CA PRO A 110 9.84 15.00 -3.54
C PRO A 110 8.62 15.61 -4.24
N SER A 111 8.06 14.95 -5.27
CA SER A 111 6.85 15.43 -5.95
C SER A 111 5.61 15.45 -5.04
N ARG A 112 5.64 14.69 -3.94
CA ARG A 112 4.58 14.61 -2.92
C ARG A 112 4.75 15.66 -1.81
N TRP A 113 5.80 16.48 -1.86
CA TRP A 113 6.13 17.46 -0.83
C TRP A 113 6.33 18.87 -1.40
N VAL A 114 5.88 19.87 -0.65
CA VAL A 114 6.17 21.29 -0.88
C VAL A 114 6.84 21.83 0.38
N GLY A 115 8.18 21.81 0.37
CA GLY A 115 8.97 22.05 1.59
C GLY A 115 8.70 20.94 2.61
N GLU A 116 8.28 21.32 3.82
CA GLU A 116 8.00 20.39 4.92
C GLU A 116 6.54 19.89 4.97
N ARG A 117 5.75 20.18 3.93
CA ARG A 117 4.31 19.85 3.89
C ARG A 117 4.00 18.92 2.74
N LEU A 118 3.03 18.02 2.93
CA LEU A 118 2.48 17.25 1.83
C LEU A 118 1.86 18.17 0.78
N ALA A 119 2.12 17.85 -0.49
CA ALA A 119 1.49 18.50 -1.62
C ALA A 119 -0.01 18.19 -1.60
N ILE A 120 -0.84 19.25 -1.69
CA ILE A 120 -2.31 19.15 -1.72
C ILE A 120 -2.82 19.18 -3.17
N GLN A 121 -1.93 19.11 -4.18
CA GLN A 121 -2.33 19.15 -5.57
C GLN A 121 -3.10 17.86 -5.89
N VAL A 122 -4.41 18.03 -6.07
CA VAL A 122 -5.38 17.02 -6.50
C VAL A 122 -5.31 17.01 -8.03
N PRO A 123 -4.90 15.91 -8.68
CA PRO A 123 -5.12 15.75 -10.11
C PRO A 123 -6.59 16.01 -10.47
N GLU A 124 -6.87 16.59 -11.64
CA GLU A 124 -8.23 16.53 -12.19
C GLU A 124 -8.45 15.14 -12.78
N ASP A 125 -9.60 14.51 -12.50
CA ASP A 125 -9.98 13.30 -13.20
C ASP A 125 -10.18 13.64 -14.69
N PRO A 126 -9.39 13.07 -15.62
CA PRO A 126 -9.49 13.40 -17.03
C PRO A 126 -10.83 12.94 -17.66
N TYR A 127 -11.58 12.05 -17.02
CA TYR A 127 -12.84 11.51 -17.52
C TYR A 127 -14.06 12.20 -16.92
N THR A 128 -14.01 12.60 -15.65
CA THR A 128 -15.16 13.22 -14.96
C THR A 128 -15.03 14.73 -14.77
N GLY A 129 -13.81 15.29 -14.86
CA GLY A 129 -13.55 16.69 -14.51
C GLY A 129 -13.80 16.99 -13.03
N GLU A 130 -14.01 15.97 -12.21
CA GLU A 130 -14.12 16.07 -10.77
C GLU A 130 -12.74 15.92 -10.11
N ARG A 131 -12.65 16.28 -8.83
CA ARG A 131 -11.42 16.21 -8.04
C ARG A 131 -10.94 14.74 -7.94
N ALA A 132 -9.85 14.37 -8.62
CA ALA A 132 -9.23 13.06 -8.45
C ALA A 132 -8.19 13.09 -7.33
N PHE A 133 -8.32 12.18 -6.36
CA PHE A 133 -7.25 11.76 -5.46
C PHE A 133 -6.54 12.88 -4.67
N ALA A 134 -7.06 13.20 -3.49
CA ALA A 134 -6.36 14.08 -2.55
C ALA A 134 -5.35 13.29 -1.71
N TRP A 135 -4.04 13.49 -1.99
CA TRP A 135 -2.94 13.00 -1.14
C TRP A 135 -3.01 13.48 0.32
N SER A 136 -3.86 14.47 0.62
CA SER A 136 -4.04 15.00 1.96
C SER A 136 -4.90 14.13 2.88
N VAL A 137 -5.42 13.00 2.39
CA VAL A 137 -6.21 12.02 3.15
C VAL A 137 -5.66 10.63 2.88
N ALA A 138 -5.65 9.73 3.88
CA ALA A 138 -5.10 8.38 3.68
C ALA A 138 -5.73 7.76 2.44
N CYS A 139 -4.86 7.51 1.46
CA CYS A 139 -5.22 7.04 0.15
C CYS A 139 -4.54 5.68 -0.11
N GLY A 140 -4.95 4.99 -1.17
CA GLY A 140 -4.43 3.67 -1.50
C GLY A 140 -2.90 3.62 -1.61
N ASP A 141 -2.26 4.68 -2.11
CA ASP A 141 -0.79 4.77 -2.19
C ASP A 141 -0.13 4.81 -0.81
N PHE A 142 -0.66 5.65 0.10
CA PHE A 142 -0.16 5.73 1.46
C PHE A 142 -0.30 4.38 2.15
N SER A 143 -1.46 3.74 2.03
CA SER A 143 -1.72 2.43 2.62
C SER A 143 -0.79 1.36 2.05
N ALA A 144 -0.68 1.25 0.73
CA ALA A 144 0.20 0.29 0.05
C ALA A 144 1.65 0.44 0.52
N GLY A 145 2.17 1.67 0.55
CA GLY A 145 3.53 1.92 1.01
C GLY A 145 3.73 1.66 2.50
N MET A 146 2.76 1.99 3.35
CA MET A 146 2.82 1.72 4.79
C MET A 146 2.85 0.21 5.06
N PHE A 147 1.98 -0.57 4.40
CA PHE A 147 1.99 -2.03 4.51
C PHE A 147 3.27 -2.65 3.94
N PHE A 148 3.75 -2.17 2.79
CA PHE A 148 5.01 -2.61 2.20
C PHE A 148 6.18 -2.44 3.18
N CYS A 149 6.34 -1.24 3.73
CA CYS A 149 7.41 -0.97 4.68
C CYS A 149 7.21 -1.76 5.99
N ALA A 150 5.99 -1.80 6.54
CA ALA A 150 5.70 -2.57 7.73
C ALA A 150 5.97 -4.08 7.55
N LYS A 151 5.81 -4.61 6.33
CA LYS A 151 6.06 -6.01 6.00
C LYS A 151 7.55 -6.32 5.77
N TYR A 152 8.28 -5.44 5.10
CA TYR A 152 9.62 -5.78 4.58
C TYR A 152 10.78 -5.04 5.24
N VAL A 153 10.56 -3.95 6.00
CA VAL A 153 11.65 -3.35 6.78
C VAL A 153 12.25 -4.41 7.72
N ALA A 154 13.58 -4.51 7.80
CA ALA A 154 14.26 -5.47 8.65
C ALA A 154 13.78 -5.35 10.11
N ASP A 155 13.69 -6.48 10.83
CA ASP A 155 13.08 -6.52 12.17
C ASP A 155 13.79 -5.56 13.14
N GLU A 156 15.11 -5.48 13.06
CA GLU A 156 15.96 -4.59 13.86
C GLU A 156 15.79 -3.09 13.52
N GLU A 157 15.28 -2.77 12.33
CA GLU A 157 15.06 -1.40 11.86
C GLU A 157 13.60 -0.95 12.03
N LEU A 158 12.66 -1.89 12.19
CA LEU A 158 11.22 -1.62 12.18
C LEU A 158 10.81 -0.58 13.23
N ALA A 159 11.33 -0.69 14.45
CA ALA A 159 11.01 0.26 15.53
C ALA A 159 11.49 1.68 15.20
N ALA A 160 12.69 1.83 14.66
CA ALA A 160 13.26 3.12 14.29
C ALA A 160 12.55 3.72 13.07
N TRP A 161 12.18 2.87 12.10
CA TRP A 161 11.36 3.28 10.95
C TRP A 161 9.98 3.78 11.40
N LEU A 162 9.29 3.05 12.27
CA LEU A 162 8.01 3.50 12.85
C LEU A 162 8.17 4.83 13.59
N ASP A 163 9.25 5.00 14.37
CA ASP A 163 9.54 6.27 15.04
C ASP A 163 9.70 7.42 14.05
N SER A 164 10.35 7.18 12.91
CA SER A 164 10.49 8.18 11.85
C SER A 164 9.14 8.58 11.22
N VAL A 165 8.22 7.62 11.07
CA VAL A 165 6.86 7.85 10.54
C VAL A 165 6.07 8.79 11.46
N PHE A 166 6.17 8.61 12.77
CA PHE A 166 5.50 9.49 13.75
C PHE A 166 6.21 10.83 13.97
N ALA A 167 7.50 10.94 13.63
CA ALA A 167 8.28 12.16 13.81
C ALA A 167 7.96 13.26 12.78
N ILE A 168 7.33 12.92 11.65
CA ILE A 168 7.01 13.85 10.56
C ILE A 168 5.97 14.88 11.02
N ARG A 169 6.39 16.15 11.09
CA ARG A 169 5.58 17.28 11.58
C ARG A 169 4.76 17.94 10.47
N CYS A 170 3.91 17.15 9.80
CA CYS A 170 2.96 17.66 8.82
C CYS A 170 1.54 17.26 9.23
N PRO A 171 0.60 18.20 9.45
CA PRO A 171 -0.76 17.87 9.90
C PRO A 171 -1.48 16.93 8.93
N LEU A 172 -1.27 17.09 7.62
CA LEU A 172 -1.83 16.22 6.60
C LEU A 172 -1.24 14.81 6.66
N TRP A 173 0.06 14.68 6.92
CA TRP A 173 0.69 13.38 7.13
C TRP A 173 0.11 12.68 8.36
N THR A 174 -0.01 13.41 9.47
CA THR A 174 -0.63 12.88 10.69
C THR A 174 -2.07 12.46 10.44
N THR A 175 -2.84 13.23 9.67
CA THR A 175 -4.20 12.84 9.25
C THR A 175 -4.21 11.54 8.46
N GLN A 176 -3.29 11.36 7.50
CA GLN A 176 -3.18 10.09 6.76
C GLN A 176 -2.84 8.93 7.69
N LEU A 177 -1.85 9.12 8.56
CA LEU A 177 -1.40 8.11 9.51
C LEU A 177 -2.52 7.70 10.48
N TYR A 178 -3.24 8.65 11.06
CA TYR A 178 -4.33 8.37 12.01
C TYR A 178 -5.50 7.67 11.33
N ARG A 179 -5.86 8.10 10.11
CA ARG A 179 -6.89 7.41 9.31
C ARG A 179 -6.46 5.98 8.95
N TRP A 180 -5.21 5.79 8.54
CA TRP A 180 -4.65 4.46 8.24
C TRP A 180 -4.67 3.56 9.48
N LEU A 181 -4.19 4.06 10.63
CA LEU A 181 -4.21 3.33 11.90
C LEU A 181 -5.63 2.95 12.32
N LEU A 182 -6.59 3.85 12.19
CA LEU A 182 -7.99 3.57 12.51
C LEU A 182 -8.57 2.48 11.61
N ALA A 183 -8.40 2.61 10.29
CA ALA A 183 -8.98 1.69 9.32
C ALA A 183 -8.32 0.30 9.37
N THR A 184 -7.02 0.25 9.65
CA THR A 184 -6.26 -1.01 9.74
C THR A 184 -6.28 -1.62 11.14
N TYR A 185 -6.86 -0.95 12.13
CA TYR A 185 -6.90 -1.43 13.51
C TYR A 185 -7.43 -2.87 13.64
N PRO A 186 -8.53 -3.30 12.97
CA PRO A 186 -8.99 -4.69 13.07
C PRO A 186 -7.93 -5.70 12.61
N LEU A 187 -7.16 -5.38 11.57
CA LEU A 187 -6.05 -6.23 11.10
C LEU A 187 -4.88 -6.20 12.10
N LEU A 188 -4.54 -5.03 12.63
CA LEU A 188 -3.45 -4.87 13.60
C LEU A 188 -3.77 -5.52 14.96
N ALA A 189 -5.04 -5.54 15.35
CA ALA A 189 -5.54 -6.18 16.58
C ALA A 189 -5.67 -7.69 16.43
N GLY A 190 -5.72 -8.20 15.20
CA GLY A 190 -5.94 -9.61 14.88
C GLY A 190 -7.42 -10.02 14.83
N ASP A 191 -8.34 -9.05 14.79
CA ASP A 191 -9.77 -9.28 14.57
C ASP A 191 -10.04 -9.71 13.11
N VAL A 192 -9.21 -9.21 12.19
CA VAL A 192 -9.21 -9.55 10.76
C VAL A 192 -7.82 -10.10 10.38
N LEU A 193 -7.78 -11.18 9.61
CA LEU A 193 -6.52 -11.80 9.18
C LEU A 193 -6.04 -11.32 7.81
N GLU A 194 -6.97 -10.96 6.92
CA GLU A 194 -6.70 -10.66 5.52
C GLU A 194 -7.08 -9.23 5.18
N LEU A 195 -6.23 -8.55 4.41
CA LEU A 195 -6.44 -7.16 4.01
C LEU A 195 -7.77 -6.91 3.26
N PRO A 196 -8.22 -7.77 2.33
CA PRO A 196 -9.51 -7.64 1.66
C PRO A 196 -10.70 -7.55 2.61
N ASP A 197 -10.63 -8.20 3.77
CA ASP A 197 -11.75 -8.29 4.70
C ASP A 197 -11.93 -6.97 5.49
N LEU A 198 -10.95 -6.05 5.45
CA LEU A 198 -11.11 -4.68 5.99
C LEU A 198 -12.11 -3.83 5.20
N ALA A 199 -12.30 -4.13 3.91
CA ALA A 199 -13.15 -3.34 3.01
C ALA A 199 -14.64 -3.39 3.38
N GLY A 200 -15.06 -4.36 4.19
CA GLY A 200 -16.45 -4.51 4.64
C GLY A 200 -16.85 -3.62 5.81
N GLU A 201 -15.88 -3.17 6.63
CA GLU A 201 -16.16 -2.52 7.93
C GLU A 201 -15.69 -1.06 8.02
N THR A 202 -14.77 -0.63 7.16
CA THR A 202 -14.15 0.69 7.26
C THR A 202 -14.21 1.44 5.92
N SER A 203 -14.26 2.78 5.99
CA SER A 203 -14.26 3.70 4.84
C SER A 203 -13.21 3.24 3.80
N ALA A 204 -13.69 2.94 2.60
CA ALA A 204 -13.01 2.21 1.51
C ALA A 204 -11.65 2.77 1.03
N ASP A 205 -11.16 3.87 1.58
CA ASP A 205 -10.02 4.61 1.02
C ASP A 205 -8.64 4.04 1.46
N VAL A 206 -8.61 3.14 2.45
CA VAL A 206 -7.36 2.53 2.95
C VAL A 206 -7.08 1.17 2.31
N VAL A 207 -8.10 0.48 1.80
CA VAL A 207 -7.92 -0.72 1.00
C VAL A 207 -7.80 -0.29 -0.46
N TRP A 208 -6.68 -0.58 -1.10
CA TRP A 208 -6.46 -0.21 -2.50
C TRP A 208 -6.94 -1.29 -3.46
N HIS A 209 -7.11 -0.96 -4.74
CA HIS A 209 -7.72 -1.88 -5.73
C HIS A 209 -7.06 -3.26 -5.76
N GLY A 210 -5.72 -3.31 -5.78
CA GLY A 210 -4.93 -4.54 -5.78
C GLY A 210 -4.99 -5.36 -4.48
N ALA A 211 -5.46 -4.79 -3.37
CA ALA A 211 -5.50 -5.49 -2.08
C ALA A 211 -6.34 -6.78 -2.13
N LEU A 212 -7.39 -6.82 -2.96
CA LEU A 212 -8.23 -8.00 -3.18
C LEU A 212 -7.45 -9.21 -3.71
N MET A 213 -6.33 -8.97 -4.40
CA MET A 213 -5.43 -10.01 -4.90
C MET A 213 -4.50 -10.54 -3.81
N LEU A 214 -4.43 -9.90 -2.65
CA LEU A 214 -3.57 -10.31 -1.54
C LEU A 214 -4.33 -11.19 -0.53
N LYS A 215 -5.12 -12.14 -1.05
CA LYS A 215 -5.94 -13.09 -0.29
C LYS A 215 -5.39 -14.51 -0.43
N GLY A 216 -5.51 -15.30 0.64
CA GLY A 216 -5.11 -16.71 0.67
C GLY A 216 -3.67 -16.93 1.14
N ASP A 217 -3.10 -18.07 0.77
CA ASP A 217 -1.79 -18.54 1.25
C ASP A 217 -0.67 -18.51 0.19
N PHE A 218 -1.02 -18.07 -1.03
CA PHE A 218 -0.15 -17.98 -2.19
C PHE A 218 0.54 -19.32 -2.54
N SER A 219 -0.06 -20.46 -2.18
CA SER A 219 0.51 -21.79 -2.50
C SER A 219 0.06 -22.33 -3.84
N GLY A 220 -1.09 -21.86 -4.35
CA GLY A 220 -1.78 -22.47 -5.49
C GLY A 220 -2.44 -23.83 -5.19
N ILE A 221 -2.43 -24.26 -3.92
CA ILE A 221 -3.01 -25.52 -3.47
C ILE A 221 -4.31 -25.23 -2.71
N TYR A 222 -5.41 -25.83 -3.20
CA TYR A 222 -6.75 -25.55 -2.69
C TYR A 222 -7.39 -26.71 -1.90
N ASP A 223 -6.76 -27.88 -1.89
CA ASP A 223 -7.23 -29.05 -1.15
C ASP A 223 -6.11 -29.60 -0.24
N PRO A 224 -6.27 -29.52 1.09
CA PRO A 224 -7.40 -28.91 1.81
C PRO A 224 -7.45 -27.39 1.64
N ALA A 225 -8.57 -26.77 2.04
CA ALA A 225 -8.71 -25.33 2.01
C ALA A 225 -7.53 -24.64 2.73
N PRO A 226 -6.80 -23.74 2.05
CA PRO A 226 -5.59 -23.15 2.59
C PRO A 226 -5.89 -22.25 3.79
N SER A 227 -4.99 -22.23 4.77
CA SER A 227 -5.02 -21.24 5.85
C SER A 227 -4.45 -19.93 5.31
N PRO A 228 -5.17 -18.80 5.42
CA PRO A 228 -4.66 -17.50 4.98
C PRO A 228 -3.26 -17.19 5.48
N LEU A 229 -2.41 -16.67 4.61
CA LEU A 229 -1.14 -16.11 5.01
C LEU A 229 -1.38 -14.65 5.43
N PRO A 230 -1.20 -14.31 6.72
CA PRO A 230 -1.42 -12.95 7.17
C PRO A 230 -0.45 -12.00 6.46
N LEU A 231 -0.96 -10.85 6.03
CA LEU A 231 -0.14 -9.83 5.34
C LEU A 231 1.04 -9.39 6.23
N LEU A 232 0.77 -9.18 7.51
CA LEU A 232 1.74 -8.87 8.55
C LEU A 232 1.71 -9.98 9.62
N PRO A 233 2.86 -10.56 10.00
CA PRO A 233 2.98 -11.37 11.20
C PRO A 233 2.51 -10.61 12.46
N GLN A 234 2.02 -11.33 13.46
CA GLN A 234 1.48 -10.74 14.69
C GLN A 234 2.51 -9.86 15.41
N GLU A 235 3.81 -10.22 15.39
CA GLU A 235 4.85 -9.39 16.01
C GLU A 235 4.94 -8.00 15.34
N ARG A 236 4.79 -7.94 14.02
CA ARG A 236 4.82 -6.68 13.26
C ARG A 236 3.56 -5.85 13.50
N CYS A 237 2.39 -6.49 13.58
CA CYS A 237 1.15 -5.81 14.00
C CYS A 237 1.31 -5.18 15.39
N GLN A 238 1.86 -5.91 16.36
CA GLN A 238 2.11 -5.38 17.70
C GLN A 238 3.16 -4.27 17.72
N ALA A 239 4.19 -4.34 16.85
CA ALA A 239 5.16 -3.26 16.72
C ALA A 239 4.50 -1.95 16.26
N VAL A 240 3.60 -2.01 15.26
CA VAL A 240 2.83 -0.85 14.79
C VAL A 240 1.96 -0.28 15.92
N LEU A 241 1.18 -1.11 16.62
CA LEU A 241 0.34 -0.67 17.73
C LEU A 241 1.15 -0.09 18.90
N THR A 242 2.31 -0.67 19.20
CA THR A 242 3.21 -0.18 20.25
C THR A 242 3.78 1.18 19.87
N ALA A 243 4.20 1.37 18.62
CA ALA A 243 4.64 2.68 18.13
C ALA A 243 3.50 3.72 18.21
N ALA A 244 2.29 3.36 17.80
CA ALA A 244 1.12 4.23 17.92
C ALA A 244 0.88 4.66 19.38
N ARG A 245 0.82 3.72 20.33
CA ARG A 245 0.63 4.03 21.75
C ARG A 245 1.74 4.90 22.35
N ARG A 246 2.98 4.78 21.85
CA ARG A 246 4.12 5.57 22.31
C ARG A 246 4.06 7.02 21.82
N HIS A 247 3.57 7.26 20.61
CA HIS A 247 3.61 8.58 19.96
C HIS A 247 2.28 9.32 19.98
N VAL A 248 1.17 8.61 20.13
CA VAL A 248 -0.18 9.16 20.19
C VAL A 248 -0.55 9.39 21.66
N SER A 249 -0.27 10.59 22.13
CA SER A 249 -0.72 11.11 23.42
C SER A 249 -1.92 12.05 23.26
N GLU A 250 -2.63 12.31 24.35
CA GLU A 250 -3.66 13.36 24.44
C GLU A 250 -3.16 14.71 23.90
N ALA A 251 -1.96 15.13 24.34
CA ALA A 251 -1.34 16.37 23.91
C ALA A 251 -1.07 16.42 22.40
N SER A 252 -0.50 15.36 21.82
CA SER A 252 -0.24 15.29 20.37
C SER A 252 -1.53 15.22 19.55
N TYR A 253 -2.56 14.56 20.07
CA TYR A 253 -3.86 14.43 19.42
C TYR A 253 -4.58 15.78 19.34
N PHE A 254 -4.66 16.53 20.46
CA PHE A 254 -5.23 17.88 20.43
C PHE A 254 -4.40 18.87 19.62
N GLN A 255 -3.07 18.74 19.65
CA GLN A 255 -2.19 19.52 18.78
C GLN A 255 -2.49 19.25 17.29
N TRP A 256 -2.73 18.00 16.91
CA TRP A 256 -3.14 17.64 15.56
C TRP A 256 -4.49 18.24 15.19
N LEU A 257 -5.50 18.13 16.06
CA LEU A 257 -6.82 18.73 15.85
C LEU A 257 -6.74 20.24 15.62
N ASP A 258 -5.92 20.95 16.40
CA ASP A 258 -5.68 22.38 16.21
C ASP A 258 -4.99 22.67 14.87
N ALA A 259 -4.02 21.84 14.51
CA ALA A 259 -3.22 22.02 13.30
C ALA A 259 -4.00 21.74 12.00
N ILE A 260 -5.09 20.96 12.05
CA ILE A 260 -5.94 20.70 10.88
C ILE A 260 -7.04 21.74 10.68
N LYS A 261 -7.35 22.60 11.67
CA LYS A 261 -8.38 23.66 11.55
C LYS A 261 -8.26 24.55 10.30
N PRO A 262 -7.06 24.96 9.84
CA PRO A 262 -6.93 25.76 8.62
C PRO A 262 -7.36 25.04 7.34
N HIS A 263 -7.55 23.72 7.38
CA HIS A 263 -7.92 22.89 6.23
C HIS A 263 -9.42 22.55 6.26
N ALA A 264 -10.28 23.52 5.96
CA ALA A 264 -11.75 23.37 6.07
C ALA A 264 -12.32 22.13 5.36
N TYR A 265 -11.71 21.69 4.27
CA TYR A 265 -12.14 20.47 3.55
C TYR A 265 -11.93 19.18 4.37
N LEU A 266 -10.97 19.16 5.30
CA LEU A 266 -10.75 18.02 6.20
C LEU A 266 -11.90 17.86 7.20
N GLU A 267 -12.54 18.94 7.66
CA GLU A 267 -13.65 18.85 8.61
C GLU A 267 -14.79 17.97 8.06
N MET A 268 -15.16 18.19 6.80
CA MET A 268 -16.17 17.39 6.10
C MET A 268 -15.71 15.95 5.85
N MET A 269 -14.44 15.74 5.49
CA MET A 269 -13.95 14.41 5.12
C MET A 269 -13.64 13.52 6.33
N LEU A 270 -13.21 14.10 7.45
CA LEU A 270 -12.86 13.32 8.63
C LEU A 270 -14.12 12.89 9.40
N GLY A 271 -15.21 13.65 9.35
CA GLY A 271 -16.47 13.24 9.97
C GLY A 271 -16.29 12.86 11.46
N ASP A 272 -16.68 11.64 11.82
CA ASP A 272 -16.55 11.08 13.17
C ASP A 272 -15.18 10.43 13.46
N MET A 273 -14.27 10.40 12.48
CA MET A 273 -12.96 9.76 12.58
C MET A 273 -12.17 10.18 13.83
N PRO A 274 -12.07 11.48 14.19
CA PRO A 274 -11.31 11.86 15.38
C PRO A 274 -11.86 11.23 16.66
N ASN A 275 -13.18 11.21 16.83
CA ASN A 275 -13.82 10.63 18.03
C ASN A 275 -13.56 9.12 18.10
N ARG A 276 -13.74 8.41 16.99
CA ARG A 276 -13.45 6.96 16.91
C ARG A 276 -11.99 6.64 17.17
N PHE A 277 -11.08 7.47 16.66
CA PHE A 277 -9.65 7.34 16.89
C PHE A 277 -9.31 7.53 18.37
N ALA A 278 -9.87 8.56 19.02
CA ALA A 278 -9.70 8.78 20.45
C ALA A 278 -10.23 7.61 21.29
N GLU A 279 -11.38 7.05 20.94
CA GLU A 279 -11.96 5.87 21.61
C GLU A 279 -11.05 4.64 21.49
N ILE A 280 -10.63 4.29 20.27
CA ILE A 280 -9.82 3.09 20.01
C ILE A 280 -8.42 3.19 20.65
N PHE A 281 -7.82 4.36 20.63
CA PHE A 281 -6.49 4.59 21.21
C PHE A 281 -6.54 5.10 22.66
N ALA A 282 -7.72 5.08 23.30
CA ALA A 282 -7.96 5.48 24.68
C ALA A 282 -7.37 6.87 25.04
N ILE A 283 -7.62 7.84 24.16
CA ILE A 283 -7.21 9.23 24.30
C ILE A 283 -8.33 9.98 25.03
N GLY A 284 -8.06 10.52 26.22
CA GLY A 284 -9.01 11.30 27.01
C GLY A 284 -8.34 12.07 28.13
#